data_AF-A0A923KZE6-F1
#
_entry.id   AF-A0A923KZE6-F1
#
_cell.length_a   1.000
_cell.length_b   1.000
_cell.length_c   1.000
_cell.angle_alpha   90.00
_cell.angle_beta   90.00
_cell.angle_gamma   90.00
#
_symmetry.space_group_name_H-M   'P 1'
#
loop_
_entity.id
_entity.type
_entity.pdbx_description
1 polymer ?
#
loop_
_entity_poly.entity_id
_entity_poly.type
_entity_poly.pdbx_seq_one_letter_code
_entity_poly.pdbx_strand_id
1 'polypeptide(L)'
;MSFIVQIIDAALPGDATQRQRMIDQLVEQHQSDNAGPGAALGKLYQQLVAQYPCLSTYKEDGIDECVWGDGPLIGNFGQKIAVLNIAQNQEQVLAVILKLAGELNLKVVDVQEELVYYPKSQEAADFIKAHEKPAVKEKPLTEKSVLDFIVARLKPLFEPAGFVWNKKEKWAERTVPYGTQRLWLSVEKRRYTFAIYLTARFDIPAVGELVQRVTGDLSVSEYTVGCNYPYFTGRSRPPEVEKLGNVDELVQITNLIEDLTKTTVLPFFETTLDLEKLSSAINNPEKCGYFMSTFFMQALSLAFLVQPSKIRETADIYRNCIKSLNYSEEAYMKPIDNFVTKLIALNPTL
;
A
#
# COMPACT_ATOMS: atom_id res chain seq x y z
N MET A 1 18.19 10.24 -31.31
CA MET A 1 17.10 10.22 -32.30
C MET A 1 16.02 9.30 -31.80
N SER A 2 14.83 9.84 -31.54
CA SER A 2 13.64 9.03 -31.28
C SER A 2 13.08 8.47 -32.59
N PHE A 3 12.21 7.48 -32.53
CA PHE A 3 11.51 6.96 -33.71
C PHE A 3 9.99 7.05 -33.52
N ILE A 4 9.26 7.18 -34.63
CA ILE A 4 7.86 7.58 -34.66
C ILE A 4 7.05 6.41 -35.17
N VAL A 5 6.03 6.03 -34.42
CA VAL A 5 5.11 4.97 -34.81
C VAL A 5 3.70 5.52 -34.90
N GLN A 6 2.98 5.13 -35.94
CA GLN A 6 1.59 5.51 -36.14
C GLN A 6 0.70 4.29 -36.01
N ILE A 7 -0.32 4.37 -35.15
CA ILE A 7 -1.17 3.24 -34.81
C ILE A 7 -2.58 3.53 -35.30
N ILE A 8 -3.10 2.70 -36.20
CA ILE A 8 -4.26 3.03 -37.02
C ILE A 8 -5.42 2.07 -36.73
N ASP A 9 -6.57 2.66 -36.37
CA ASP A 9 -7.87 1.99 -36.21
C ASP A 9 -8.76 2.21 -37.46
N ALA A 10 -8.22 1.81 -38.60
CA ALA A 10 -8.89 1.85 -39.90
C ALA A 10 -8.44 0.69 -40.78
N ALA A 11 -9.22 0.42 -41.83
CA ALA A 11 -8.76 -0.44 -42.92
C ALA A 11 -7.80 0.36 -43.81
N LEU A 12 -6.68 -0.25 -44.17
CA LEU A 12 -5.68 0.36 -45.04
C LEU A 12 -5.77 -0.24 -46.46
N PRO A 13 -5.66 0.58 -47.52
CA PRO A 13 -5.59 0.10 -48.90
C PRO A 13 -4.42 -0.87 -49.11
N GLY A 14 -4.63 -1.86 -50.00
CA GLY A 14 -3.57 -2.78 -50.42
C GLY A 14 -2.50 -2.07 -51.26
N ASP A 15 -2.88 -1.09 -52.07
CA ASP A 15 -1.95 -0.27 -52.86
C ASP A 15 -1.13 0.66 -51.96
N ALA A 16 0.20 0.64 -52.12
CA ALA A 16 1.11 1.39 -51.27
C ALA A 16 0.92 2.92 -51.39
N THR A 17 0.66 3.44 -52.59
CA THR A 17 0.48 4.87 -52.81
C THR A 17 -0.81 5.37 -52.18
N GLN A 18 -1.91 4.63 -52.35
CA GLN A 18 -3.18 4.96 -51.71
C GLN A 18 -3.10 4.83 -50.20
N ARG A 19 -2.37 3.83 -49.70
CA ARG A 19 -2.13 3.63 -48.27
C ARG A 19 -1.41 4.82 -47.66
N GLN A 20 -0.30 5.27 -48.26
CA GLN A 20 0.44 6.42 -47.74
C GLN A 20 -0.43 7.67 -47.71
N ARG A 21 -1.16 7.96 -48.81
CA ARG A 21 -2.09 9.11 -48.84
C ARG A 21 -3.14 9.06 -47.75
N MET A 22 -3.69 7.87 -47.46
CA MET A 22 -4.67 7.71 -46.39
C MET A 22 -4.03 7.92 -45.01
N ILE A 23 -2.81 7.45 -44.80
CA ILE A 23 -2.06 7.66 -43.56
C ILE A 23 -1.81 9.16 -43.35
N ASP A 24 -1.31 9.86 -44.36
CA ASP A 24 -1.04 11.30 -44.30
C ASP A 24 -2.31 12.09 -43.95
N GLN A 25 -3.45 11.73 -44.55
CA GLN A 25 -4.75 12.33 -44.23
C GLN A 25 -5.17 12.08 -42.78
N LEU A 26 -4.94 10.88 -42.25
CA LEU A 26 -5.24 10.57 -40.84
C LEU A 26 -4.36 11.40 -39.89
N VAL A 27 -3.09 11.58 -40.22
CA VAL A 27 -2.17 12.42 -39.42
C VAL A 27 -2.59 13.89 -39.44
N GLU A 28 -2.93 14.43 -40.62
CA GLU A 28 -3.43 15.81 -40.74
C GLU A 28 -4.73 16.00 -39.95
N GLN A 29 -5.66 15.04 -40.05
CA GLN A 29 -6.88 15.04 -39.26
C GLN A 29 -6.60 15.01 -37.76
N HIS A 30 -5.67 14.17 -37.31
CA HIS A 30 -5.29 14.06 -35.90
C HIS A 30 -4.79 15.39 -35.31
N GLN A 31 -4.02 16.17 -36.08
CA GLN A 31 -3.54 17.49 -35.65
C GLN A 31 -4.67 18.50 -35.42
N SER A 32 -5.81 18.30 -36.08
CA SER A 32 -7.01 19.13 -35.96
C SER A 32 -8.10 18.54 -35.04
N ASP A 33 -7.94 17.27 -34.65
CA ASP A 33 -8.94 16.52 -33.90
C ASP A 33 -8.75 16.71 -32.39
N ASN A 34 -9.75 17.32 -31.75
CA ASN A 34 -9.82 17.43 -30.28
C ASN A 34 -10.71 16.36 -29.66
N ALA A 35 -11.30 15.46 -30.47
CA ALA A 35 -11.96 14.29 -29.94
C ALA A 35 -10.87 13.35 -29.40
N GLY A 36 -10.98 12.97 -28.12
CA GLY A 36 -10.03 12.06 -27.48
C GLY A 36 -9.93 10.68 -28.17
N PRO A 37 -9.27 9.70 -27.56
CA PRO A 37 -9.03 8.42 -28.22
C PRO A 37 -10.32 7.69 -28.62
N GLY A 38 -10.32 7.07 -29.80
CA GLY A 38 -11.31 6.07 -30.18
C GLY A 38 -11.25 4.85 -29.24
N ALA A 39 -12.31 4.03 -29.19
CA ALA A 39 -12.42 2.97 -28.17
C ALA A 39 -11.24 1.96 -28.15
N ALA A 40 -10.75 1.53 -29.33
CA ALA A 40 -9.62 0.60 -29.42
C ALA A 40 -8.30 1.28 -29.04
N LEU A 41 -8.07 2.49 -29.53
CA LEU A 41 -6.90 3.30 -29.21
C LEU A 41 -6.86 3.70 -27.73
N GLY A 42 -8.00 3.96 -27.10
CA GLY A 42 -8.11 4.24 -25.67
C GLY A 42 -7.75 3.03 -24.80
N LYS A 43 -8.15 1.82 -25.23
CA LYS A 43 -7.70 0.57 -24.57
C LYS A 43 -6.21 0.37 -24.72
N LEU A 44 -5.65 0.60 -25.92
CA LEU A 44 -4.22 0.52 -26.14
C LEU A 44 -3.46 1.50 -25.23
N TYR A 45 -3.92 2.75 -25.15
CA TYR A 45 -3.36 3.75 -24.23
C TYR A 45 -3.31 3.22 -22.79
N GLN A 46 -4.43 2.71 -22.27
CA GLN A 46 -4.50 2.17 -20.91
C GLN A 46 -3.50 1.04 -20.67
N GLN A 47 -3.36 0.13 -21.63
CA GLN A 47 -2.41 -0.99 -21.53
C GLN A 47 -0.95 -0.52 -21.61
N LEU A 48 -0.66 0.49 -22.44
CA LEU A 48 0.69 1.05 -22.56
C LEU A 48 1.10 1.80 -21.30
N VAL A 49 0.26 2.68 -20.76
CA VAL A 49 0.61 3.44 -19.54
C VAL A 49 0.69 2.57 -18.28
N ALA A 50 0.07 1.39 -18.29
CA ALA A 50 0.23 0.40 -17.22
C ALA A 50 1.63 -0.23 -17.22
N GLN A 51 2.30 -0.34 -18.38
CA GLN A 51 3.65 -0.91 -18.49
C GLN A 51 4.76 0.16 -18.55
N TYR A 52 4.46 1.28 -19.19
CA TYR A 52 5.38 2.37 -19.47
C TYR A 52 4.74 3.69 -19.06
N PRO A 53 5.00 4.18 -17.84
CA PRO A 53 4.40 5.41 -17.34
C PRO A 53 4.59 6.58 -18.31
N CYS A 54 3.60 7.46 -18.39
CA CYS A 54 3.65 8.63 -19.27
C CYS A 54 4.80 9.57 -18.85
N LEU A 55 5.47 10.22 -19.81
CA LEU A 55 6.55 11.18 -19.54
C LEU A 55 6.17 12.23 -18.48
N SER A 56 4.94 12.73 -18.51
CA SER A 56 4.42 13.71 -17.55
C SER A 56 4.25 13.19 -16.12
N THR A 57 4.49 11.90 -15.87
CA THR A 57 4.42 11.28 -14.54
C THR A 57 5.78 11.17 -13.87
N TYR A 58 6.87 11.35 -14.63
CA TYR A 58 8.23 11.34 -14.10
C TYR A 58 8.58 12.67 -13.43
N LYS A 59 9.45 12.60 -12.42
CA LYS A 59 10.16 13.77 -11.88
C LYS A 59 11.36 14.09 -12.79
N GLU A 60 11.89 15.30 -12.71
CA GLU A 60 13.02 15.76 -13.54
C GLU A 60 14.17 14.74 -13.60
N ASP A 61 14.58 14.20 -12.45
CA ASP A 61 15.69 13.22 -12.37
C ASP A 61 15.39 11.84 -13.00
N GLY A 62 14.13 11.54 -13.31
CA GLY A 62 13.70 10.26 -13.89
C GLY A 62 13.36 10.32 -15.38
N ILE A 63 13.45 11.50 -16.01
CA ILE A 63 13.07 11.69 -17.41
C ILE A 63 13.90 10.81 -18.36
N ASP A 64 15.18 10.59 -18.05
CA ASP A 64 16.09 9.76 -18.86
C ASP A 64 15.69 8.27 -18.90
N GLU A 65 14.87 7.81 -17.95
CA GLU A 65 14.32 6.45 -17.91
C GLU A 65 13.01 6.32 -18.71
N CYS A 66 12.43 7.45 -19.15
CA CYS A 66 11.19 7.44 -19.89
C CYS A 66 11.38 6.88 -21.30
N VAL A 67 10.49 5.99 -21.71
CA VAL A 67 10.54 5.40 -23.05
C VAL A 67 9.88 6.28 -24.12
N TRP A 68 9.16 7.31 -23.71
CA TRP A 68 8.42 8.21 -24.61
C TRP A 68 9.25 9.43 -24.93
N GLY A 69 9.24 9.84 -26.20
CA GLY A 69 9.93 11.05 -26.67
C GLY A 69 9.17 12.34 -26.37
N ASP A 70 7.88 12.26 -26.06
CA ASP A 70 7.02 13.39 -25.73
C ASP A 70 5.88 13.00 -24.76
N GLY A 71 5.17 14.01 -24.26
CA GLY A 71 4.00 13.84 -23.40
C GLY A 71 3.18 15.12 -23.27
N PRO A 72 1.95 15.05 -22.73
CA PRO A 72 1.32 13.86 -22.16
C PRO A 72 0.91 12.85 -23.24
N LEU A 73 1.18 11.56 -23.00
CA LEU A 73 1.02 10.49 -23.98
C LEU A 73 -0.41 10.38 -24.52
N ILE A 74 -1.43 10.65 -23.69
CA ILE A 74 -2.84 10.64 -24.11
C ILE A 74 -3.13 11.66 -25.22
N GLY A 75 -2.41 12.78 -25.26
CA GLY A 75 -2.56 13.82 -26.28
C GLY A 75 -2.17 13.34 -27.68
N ASN A 76 -1.42 12.23 -27.75
CA ASN A 76 -0.99 11.62 -29.00
C ASN A 76 -1.98 10.58 -29.54
N PHE A 77 -3.16 10.40 -28.92
CA PHE A 77 -4.19 9.46 -29.34
C PHE A 77 -5.45 10.19 -29.81
N GLY A 78 -5.78 10.07 -31.09
CA GLY A 78 -7.03 10.56 -31.68
C GLY A 78 -8.08 9.46 -31.87
N GLN A 79 -9.15 9.78 -32.60
CA GLN A 79 -10.24 8.84 -32.88
C GLN A 79 -9.83 7.64 -33.75
N LYS A 80 -8.91 7.86 -34.70
CA LYS A 80 -8.55 6.86 -35.73
C LYS A 80 -7.07 6.55 -35.84
N ILE A 81 -6.24 7.40 -35.26
CA ILE A 81 -4.78 7.25 -35.29
C ILE A 81 -4.20 7.70 -33.95
N ALA A 82 -3.14 7.04 -33.53
CA ALA A 82 -2.24 7.55 -32.50
C ALA A 82 -0.84 7.72 -33.10
N VAL A 83 -0.13 8.79 -32.73
CA VAL A 83 1.22 9.09 -33.25
C VAL A 83 2.19 9.14 -32.08
N LEU A 84 2.93 8.06 -31.85
CA LEU A 84 3.79 7.94 -30.68
C LEU A 84 5.24 8.19 -31.06
N ASN A 85 5.91 9.00 -30.25
CA ASN A 85 7.33 9.21 -30.31
C ASN A 85 8.01 8.33 -29.25
N ILE A 86 8.92 7.46 -29.65
CA ILE A 86 9.61 6.50 -28.78
C ILE A 86 11.08 6.91 -28.67
N ALA A 87 11.58 6.99 -27.43
CA ALA A 87 12.97 7.34 -27.17
C ALA A 87 13.96 6.36 -27.85
N GLN A 88 15.19 6.82 -28.09
CA GLN A 88 16.20 6.05 -28.80
C GLN A 88 16.54 4.72 -28.09
N ASN A 89 16.84 3.66 -28.85
CA ASN A 89 17.23 2.34 -28.34
C ASN A 89 16.14 1.67 -27.45
N GLN A 90 14.88 1.91 -27.79
CA GLN A 90 13.71 1.35 -27.11
C GLN A 90 12.89 0.46 -28.06
N GLU A 91 13.56 -0.31 -28.92
CA GLU A 91 12.91 -1.23 -29.88
C GLU A 91 12.03 -2.27 -29.18
N GLN A 92 12.34 -2.62 -27.93
CA GLN A 92 11.47 -3.44 -27.07
C GLN A 92 10.08 -2.85 -26.86
N VAL A 93 9.93 -1.53 -26.88
CA VAL A 93 8.64 -0.85 -26.70
C VAL A 93 7.80 -1.00 -27.96
N LEU A 94 8.42 -0.92 -29.14
CA LEU A 94 7.74 -1.26 -30.39
C LEU A 94 7.26 -2.71 -30.37
N ALA A 95 8.06 -3.67 -29.90
CA ALA A 95 7.60 -5.06 -29.76
C ALA A 95 6.35 -5.18 -28.86
N VAL A 96 6.30 -4.46 -27.73
CA VAL A 96 5.10 -4.41 -26.87
C VAL A 96 3.92 -3.76 -27.60
N ILE A 97 4.13 -2.65 -28.29
CA ILE A 97 3.09 -1.96 -29.08
C ILE A 97 2.51 -2.90 -30.14
N LEU A 98 3.35 -3.62 -30.89
CA LEU A 98 2.91 -4.58 -31.91
C LEU A 98 2.05 -5.70 -31.33
N LYS A 99 2.42 -6.21 -30.14
CA LYS A 99 1.65 -7.24 -29.44
C LYS A 99 0.27 -6.74 -29.03
N LEU A 100 0.20 -5.61 -28.32
CA LEU A 100 -1.04 -5.02 -27.85
C LEU A 100 -1.94 -4.56 -29.02
N ALA A 101 -1.35 -3.92 -30.03
CA ALA A 101 -2.05 -3.52 -31.25
C ALA A 101 -2.62 -4.74 -31.99
N GLY A 102 -1.87 -5.84 -32.07
CA GLY A 102 -2.32 -7.10 -32.67
C GLY A 102 -3.52 -7.73 -31.95
N GLU A 103 -3.57 -7.65 -30.62
CA GLU A 103 -4.72 -8.09 -29.81
C GLU A 103 -5.97 -7.23 -30.05
N LEU A 104 -5.77 -5.94 -30.34
CA LEU A 104 -6.82 -4.97 -30.61
C LEU A 104 -7.15 -4.81 -32.10
N ASN A 105 -6.52 -5.60 -32.99
CA ASN A 105 -6.69 -5.56 -34.45
C ASN A 105 -6.31 -4.21 -35.11
N LEU A 106 -5.35 -3.50 -34.50
CA LEU A 106 -4.79 -2.23 -34.95
C LEU A 106 -3.56 -2.44 -35.84
N LYS A 107 -3.32 -1.51 -36.76
CA LYS A 107 -2.16 -1.54 -37.67
C LYS A 107 -1.10 -0.61 -37.10
N VAL A 108 0.17 -0.96 -37.23
CA VAL A 108 1.28 -0.13 -36.75
C VAL A 108 2.16 0.20 -37.94
N VAL A 109 2.42 1.49 -38.15
CA VAL A 109 3.32 2.00 -39.18
C VAL A 109 4.59 2.47 -38.50
N ASP A 110 5.72 1.87 -38.88
CA ASP A 110 7.04 2.37 -38.58
C ASP A 110 7.39 3.42 -39.64
N VAL A 111 7.45 4.69 -39.22
CA VAL A 111 7.66 5.82 -40.14
C VAL A 111 9.10 5.84 -40.65
N GLN A 112 10.05 5.30 -39.88
CA GLN A 112 11.47 5.30 -40.23
C GLN A 112 11.77 4.24 -41.28
N GLU A 113 11.19 3.06 -41.15
CA GLU A 113 11.40 1.92 -42.06
C GLU A 113 10.35 1.85 -43.19
N GLU A 114 9.40 2.80 -43.23
CA GLU A 114 8.26 2.82 -44.16
C GLU A 114 7.48 1.49 -44.18
N LEU A 115 7.41 0.82 -43.02
CA LEU A 115 6.87 -0.53 -42.88
C LEU A 115 5.52 -0.51 -42.16
N VAL A 116 4.57 -1.30 -42.69
CA VAL A 116 3.25 -1.47 -42.06
C VAL A 116 3.13 -2.88 -41.50
N TYR A 117 3.06 -2.97 -40.18
CA TYR A 117 2.75 -4.19 -39.45
C TYR A 117 1.23 -4.38 -39.38
N TYR A 118 0.76 -5.46 -40.01
CA TYR A 118 -0.63 -5.88 -39.92
C TYR A 118 -0.87 -6.74 -38.68
N PRO A 119 -2.09 -6.74 -38.11
CA PRO A 119 -2.43 -7.59 -36.97
C PRO A 119 -2.09 -9.05 -37.23
N LYS A 120 -1.32 -9.66 -36.33
CA LYS A 120 -0.93 -11.08 -36.39
C LYS A 120 -0.20 -11.49 -37.68
N SER A 121 0.43 -10.52 -38.37
CA SER A 121 1.32 -10.79 -39.50
C SER A 121 2.60 -11.48 -39.04
N GLN A 122 3.25 -12.20 -39.96
CA GLN A 122 4.50 -12.91 -39.66
C GLN A 122 5.62 -11.90 -39.37
N GLU A 123 5.64 -10.78 -40.08
CA GLU A 123 6.58 -9.68 -39.90
C GLU A 123 6.51 -9.10 -38.49
N ALA A 124 5.28 -8.90 -37.96
CA ALA A 124 5.10 -8.46 -36.58
C ALA A 124 5.57 -9.52 -35.58
N ALA A 125 5.25 -10.80 -35.82
CA ALA A 125 5.68 -11.90 -34.96
C ALA A 125 7.21 -12.03 -34.91
N ASP A 126 7.88 -11.89 -36.05
CA ASP A 126 9.33 -11.95 -36.16
C ASP A 126 9.99 -10.76 -35.46
N PHE A 127 9.46 -9.54 -35.64
CA PHE A 127 9.94 -8.36 -34.93
C PHE A 127 9.79 -8.51 -33.42
N ILE A 128 8.60 -8.95 -32.95
CA ILE A 128 8.34 -9.21 -31.53
C ILE A 128 9.35 -10.22 -31.01
N LYS A 129 9.55 -11.34 -31.69
CA LYS A 129 10.50 -12.37 -31.23
C LYS A 129 11.95 -11.87 -31.17
N ALA A 130 12.35 -10.98 -32.07
CA ALA A 130 13.72 -10.44 -32.12
C ALA A 130 13.99 -9.38 -31.04
N HIS A 131 12.96 -8.63 -30.61
CA HIS A 131 13.10 -7.46 -29.74
C HIS A 131 12.35 -7.57 -28.40
N GLU A 132 11.56 -8.63 -28.20
CA GLU A 132 11.01 -8.95 -26.88
C GLU A 132 12.19 -9.25 -25.96
N LYS A 133 12.49 -8.30 -25.07
CA LYS A 133 13.38 -8.59 -23.95
C LYS A 133 12.81 -9.85 -23.29
N PRO A 134 13.61 -10.92 -23.12
CA PRO A 134 13.11 -12.10 -22.44
C PRO A 134 12.54 -11.60 -21.14
N ALA A 135 11.24 -11.82 -20.92
CA ALA A 135 10.56 -11.37 -19.72
C ALA A 135 11.51 -11.69 -18.58
N VAL A 136 12.06 -10.64 -17.94
CA VAL A 136 12.97 -10.85 -16.82
C VAL A 136 12.14 -11.71 -15.91
N LYS A 137 12.52 -12.99 -15.74
CA LYS A 137 11.77 -13.90 -14.89
C LYS A 137 11.83 -13.24 -13.53
N GLU A 138 10.77 -12.51 -13.19
CA GLU A 138 10.72 -11.74 -11.96
C GLU A 138 11.02 -12.76 -10.89
N LYS A 139 12.10 -12.51 -10.14
CA LYS A 139 12.42 -13.40 -9.05
C LYS A 139 11.18 -13.42 -8.17
N PRO A 140 10.61 -14.60 -7.91
CA PRO A 140 9.39 -14.67 -7.12
C PRO A 140 9.63 -13.93 -5.82
N LEU A 141 8.67 -13.09 -5.44
CA LEU A 141 8.75 -12.36 -4.19
C LEU A 141 9.03 -13.34 -3.04
N THR A 142 9.96 -12.95 -2.17
CA THR A 142 10.30 -13.66 -0.95
C THR A 142 9.81 -12.84 0.24
N GLU A 143 9.54 -13.47 1.38
CA GLU A 143 9.19 -12.72 2.61
C GLU A 143 10.24 -11.65 2.93
N LYS A 144 11.51 -11.97 2.71
CA LYS A 144 12.63 -11.05 2.89
C LYS A 144 12.54 -9.87 1.94
N SER A 145 12.37 -10.09 0.63
CA SER A 145 12.31 -8.99 -0.34
C SER A 145 11.09 -8.10 -0.14
N VAL A 146 9.94 -8.66 0.23
CA VAL A 146 8.74 -7.91 0.59
C VAL A 146 8.99 -7.03 1.81
N LEU A 147 9.57 -7.62 2.87
CA LEU A 147 9.86 -6.90 4.09
C LEU A 147 10.90 -5.79 3.88
N ASP A 148 12.02 -6.12 3.22
CA ASP A 148 13.10 -5.16 2.96
C ASP A 148 12.56 -3.95 2.16
N PHE A 149 11.66 -4.20 1.20
CA PHE A 149 10.99 -3.17 0.43
C PHE A 149 10.13 -2.25 1.32
N ILE A 150 9.26 -2.83 2.16
CA ILE A 150 8.39 -2.04 3.05
C ILE A 150 9.21 -1.27 4.09
N VAL A 151 10.23 -1.88 4.69
CA VAL A 151 11.11 -1.20 5.67
C VAL A 151 11.82 -0.02 5.03
N ALA A 152 12.36 -0.17 3.82
CA ALA A 152 13.02 0.93 3.11
C ALA A 152 12.10 2.15 2.92
N ARG A 153 10.80 1.91 2.75
CA ARG A 153 9.76 2.93 2.54
C ARG A 153 9.23 3.54 3.85
N LEU A 154 9.08 2.75 4.91
CA LEU A 154 8.63 3.24 6.21
C LEU A 154 9.74 3.92 7.01
N LYS A 155 10.99 3.54 6.80
CA LYS A 155 12.13 4.05 7.56
C LYS A 155 12.23 5.60 7.56
N PRO A 156 12.13 6.30 6.42
CA PRO A 156 12.14 7.76 6.37
C PRO A 156 10.98 8.45 7.11
N LEU A 157 9.89 7.73 7.41
CA LEU A 157 8.76 8.27 8.17
C LEU A 157 8.99 8.19 9.68
N PHE A 158 9.63 7.12 10.13
CA PHE A 158 9.82 6.81 11.55
C PHE A 158 11.10 7.41 12.15
N GLU A 159 12.19 7.48 11.38
CA GLU A 159 13.46 8.05 11.89
C GLU A 159 13.35 9.52 12.35
N PRO A 160 12.66 10.43 11.63
CA PRO A 160 12.45 11.80 12.10
C PRO A 160 11.63 11.88 13.40
N ALA A 161 10.78 10.89 13.66
CA ALA A 161 10.02 10.75 14.90
C ALA A 161 10.86 10.12 16.03
N GLY A 162 12.16 9.88 15.82
CA GLY A 162 13.08 9.35 16.83
C GLY A 162 13.08 7.84 16.97
N PHE A 163 12.43 7.10 16.05
CA PHE A 163 12.49 5.64 16.05
C PHE A 163 13.81 5.12 15.48
N VAL A 164 14.34 4.09 16.11
CA VAL A 164 15.53 3.36 15.70
C VAL A 164 15.12 1.98 15.19
N TRP A 165 15.49 1.65 13.96
CA TRP A 165 15.16 0.37 13.32
C TRP A 165 16.13 -0.74 13.72
N ASN A 166 15.60 -1.83 14.28
CA ASN A 166 16.32 -3.09 14.46
C ASN A 166 16.16 -3.96 13.20
N LYS A 167 17.19 -3.95 12.35
CA LYS A 167 17.19 -4.72 11.09
C LYS A 167 17.04 -6.23 11.29
N LYS A 168 17.55 -6.78 12.41
CA LYS A 168 17.53 -8.22 12.66
C LYS A 168 16.14 -8.67 13.11
N GLU A 169 15.50 -7.88 13.95
CA GLU A 169 14.24 -8.23 14.61
C GLU A 169 13.01 -7.60 13.95
N LYS A 170 13.20 -6.80 12.91
CA LYS A 170 12.13 -6.29 12.02
C LYS A 170 11.11 -5.40 12.76
N TRP A 171 11.61 -4.64 13.72
CA TRP A 171 10.84 -3.65 14.44
C TRP A 171 11.61 -2.33 14.54
N ALA A 172 10.89 -1.23 14.79
CA ALA A 172 11.44 0.07 15.12
C ALA A 172 11.00 0.46 16.54
N GLU A 173 11.85 1.09 17.34
CA GLU A 173 11.42 1.58 18.65
C GLU A 173 11.98 2.96 18.98
N ARG A 174 11.30 3.67 19.87
CA ARG A 174 11.81 4.87 20.52
C ARG A 174 11.49 4.86 22.01
N THR A 175 12.38 5.43 22.79
CA THR A 175 12.14 5.70 24.21
C THR A 175 11.35 7.01 24.35
N VAL A 176 10.34 7.01 25.21
CA VAL A 176 9.51 8.17 25.56
C VAL A 176 9.46 8.29 27.10
N PRO A 177 9.01 9.43 27.67
CA PRO A 177 9.16 9.68 29.12
C PRO A 177 8.61 8.58 30.04
N TYR A 178 7.57 7.86 29.61
CA TYR A 178 6.87 6.85 30.41
C TYR A 178 7.12 5.42 29.94
N GLY A 179 7.98 5.20 28.94
CA GLY A 179 8.16 3.85 28.39
C GLY A 179 8.82 3.79 27.02
N THR A 180 8.51 2.73 26.28
CA THR A 180 9.06 2.48 24.95
C THR A 180 7.94 2.25 23.96
N GLN A 181 7.93 3.02 22.88
CA GLN A 181 7.03 2.80 21.76
C GLN A 181 7.74 1.93 20.73
N ARG A 182 7.08 0.87 20.25
CA ARG A 182 7.63 -0.10 19.31
C ARG A 182 6.66 -0.35 18.16
N LEU A 183 7.20 -0.46 16.95
CA LEU A 183 6.50 -0.81 15.74
C LEU A 183 7.05 -2.14 15.22
N TRP A 184 6.22 -3.16 15.11
CA TRP A 184 6.59 -4.44 14.51
C TRP A 184 6.03 -4.54 13.11
N LEU A 185 6.86 -5.00 12.18
CA LEU A 185 6.44 -5.35 10.84
C LEU A 185 6.71 -6.83 10.61
N SER A 186 5.65 -7.60 10.34
CA SER A 186 5.78 -9.02 9.99
C SER A 186 5.12 -9.31 8.65
N VAL A 187 5.72 -10.26 7.94
CA VAL A 187 5.25 -10.75 6.64
C VAL A 187 5.14 -12.26 6.76
N GLU A 188 3.96 -12.80 6.48
CA GLU A 188 3.65 -14.22 6.52
C GLU A 188 3.33 -14.70 5.11
N LYS A 189 4.15 -15.59 4.55
CA LYS A 189 3.83 -16.23 3.27
C LYS A 189 2.71 -17.23 3.44
N ARG A 190 1.66 -17.08 2.62
CA ARG A 190 0.57 -18.04 2.43
C ARG A 190 0.71 -18.70 1.07
N ARG A 191 -0.10 -19.75 0.80
CA ARG A 191 0.05 -20.63 -0.39
C ARG A 191 0.33 -19.89 -1.70
N TYR A 192 -0.26 -18.72 -1.92
CA TYR A 192 -0.06 -17.91 -3.14
C TYR A 192 0.10 -16.40 -2.88
N THR A 193 0.22 -15.98 -1.61
CA THR A 193 0.04 -14.58 -1.22
C THR A 193 0.90 -14.25 0.00
N PHE A 194 1.04 -12.97 0.32
CA PHE A 194 1.66 -12.53 1.58
C PHE A 194 0.63 -11.82 2.44
N ALA A 195 0.62 -12.10 3.74
CA ALA A 195 -0.07 -11.30 4.73
C ALA A 195 0.95 -10.39 5.41
N ILE A 196 0.68 -9.07 5.41
CA ILE A 196 1.54 -8.08 6.06
C ILE A 196 0.81 -7.61 7.32
N TYR A 197 1.53 -7.59 8.45
CA TYR A 197 1.04 -7.09 9.72
C TYR A 197 1.92 -5.94 10.19
N LEU A 198 1.27 -4.82 10.51
CA LEU A 198 1.88 -3.67 11.15
C LEU A 198 1.29 -3.53 12.55
N THR A 199 2.12 -3.74 13.57
CA THR A 199 1.70 -3.71 14.98
C THR A 199 2.38 -2.55 15.69
N ALA A 200 1.61 -1.61 16.22
CA ALA A 200 2.14 -0.59 17.12
C ALA A 200 1.99 -1.07 18.56
N ARG A 201 2.99 -0.84 19.40
CA ARG A 201 3.08 -1.31 20.79
C ARG A 201 3.59 -0.17 21.65
N PHE A 202 2.98 0.04 22.80
CA PHE A 202 3.50 0.96 23.81
C PHE A 202 3.72 0.20 25.11
N ASP A 203 5.00 0.06 25.47
CA ASP A 203 5.46 -0.59 26.69
C ASP A 203 5.63 0.45 27.78
N ILE A 204 4.76 0.43 28.80
CA ILE A 204 4.81 1.33 29.98
C ILE A 204 5.17 0.47 31.20
N PRO A 205 6.44 0.50 31.67
CA PRO A 205 6.88 -0.38 32.77
C PRO A 205 5.99 -0.31 34.02
N ALA A 206 5.56 0.90 34.40
CA ALA A 206 4.70 1.12 35.56
C ALA A 206 3.33 0.41 35.45
N VAL A 207 2.77 0.30 34.25
CA VAL A 207 1.54 -0.49 34.01
C VAL A 207 1.82 -1.96 34.30
N GLY A 208 2.95 -2.46 33.81
CA GLY A 208 3.41 -3.83 34.04
C GLY A 208 3.60 -4.20 35.50
N GLU A 209 4.35 -3.37 36.23
CA GLU A 209 4.58 -3.53 37.66
C GLU A 209 3.27 -3.51 38.46
N LEU A 210 2.34 -2.62 38.08
CA LEU A 210 1.04 -2.53 38.73
C LEU A 210 0.18 -3.78 38.49
N VAL A 211 0.11 -4.26 37.23
CA VAL A 211 -0.59 -5.51 36.91
C VAL A 211 0.00 -6.66 37.73
N GLN A 212 1.33 -6.82 37.71
CA GLN A 212 2.04 -7.85 38.48
C GLN A 212 1.73 -7.76 39.98
N ARG A 213 1.73 -6.56 40.56
CA ARG A 213 1.40 -6.34 41.98
C ARG A 213 -0.04 -6.74 42.31
N VAL A 214 -0.97 -6.52 41.41
CA VAL A 214 -2.40 -6.82 41.60
C VAL A 214 -2.71 -8.31 41.38
N THR A 215 -2.14 -8.93 40.35
CA THR A 215 -2.44 -10.31 39.95
C THR A 215 -1.55 -11.34 40.64
N GLY A 216 -0.34 -10.95 41.04
CA GLY A 216 0.72 -11.88 41.48
C GLY A 216 1.33 -12.68 40.33
N ASP A 217 0.94 -12.41 39.08
CA ASP A 217 1.40 -13.14 37.91
C ASP A 217 2.71 -12.54 37.38
N LEU A 218 3.76 -13.36 37.38
CA LEU A 218 5.09 -13.02 36.85
C LEU A 218 5.19 -13.25 35.33
N SER A 219 4.23 -13.97 34.74
CA SER A 219 4.23 -14.33 33.32
C SER A 219 3.80 -13.19 32.41
N VAL A 220 3.42 -12.03 32.98
CA VAL A 220 3.07 -10.81 32.25
C VAL A 220 4.31 -10.12 31.68
N SER A 221 5.19 -10.87 31.04
CA SER A 221 6.27 -10.37 30.17
C SER A 221 5.74 -9.63 28.93
N GLU A 222 4.43 -9.60 28.74
CA GLU A 222 3.71 -8.79 27.76
C GLU A 222 3.27 -7.45 28.38
N TYR A 223 4.24 -6.60 28.75
CA TYR A 223 4.04 -5.24 29.29
C TYR A 223 3.48 -4.22 28.28
N THR A 224 2.76 -4.70 27.27
CA THR A 224 2.40 -3.95 26.08
C THR A 224 0.94 -3.63 26.04
N VAL A 225 0.64 -2.33 26.01
CA VAL A 225 -0.59 -1.84 25.40
C VAL A 225 -0.42 -1.99 23.89
N GLY A 226 -0.92 -3.11 23.36
CA GLY A 226 -0.76 -3.48 21.95
C GLY A 226 -1.86 -2.86 21.09
N CYS A 227 -1.50 -2.30 19.95
CA CYS A 227 -2.40 -1.70 18.99
C CYS A 227 -2.35 -2.47 17.67
N ASN A 228 -3.47 -3.13 17.35
CA ASN A 228 -3.81 -3.54 15.99
C ASN A 228 -4.95 -2.64 15.50
N TYR A 229 -4.76 -2.00 14.36
CA TYR A 229 -5.66 -0.99 13.80
C TYR A 229 -6.96 -1.62 13.22
N PRO A 230 -8.16 -1.01 13.41
CA PRO A 230 -8.42 0.41 13.59
C PRO A 230 -8.73 0.79 15.03
N TYR A 231 -7.72 1.30 15.72
CA TYR A 231 -7.82 1.92 17.04
C TYR A 231 -8.34 1.06 18.20
N PHE A 232 -7.69 -0.08 18.46
CA PHE A 232 -7.95 -1.08 19.53
C PHE A 232 -8.61 -2.36 18.96
N THR A 233 -7.71 -3.26 18.53
CA THR A 233 -7.95 -4.68 18.22
C THR A 233 -9.25 -4.97 17.46
N GLY A 234 -9.37 -4.40 16.28
CA GLY A 234 -10.02 -5.08 15.16
C GLY A 234 -8.92 -5.45 14.18
N ARG A 235 -8.89 -6.67 13.64
CA ARG A 235 -8.20 -6.86 12.36
C ARG A 235 -8.98 -6.03 11.34
N SER A 236 -8.61 -4.78 11.09
CA SER A 236 -8.89 -4.17 9.79
C SER A 236 -7.96 -4.88 8.82
N ARG A 237 -8.40 -6.06 8.36
CA ARG A 237 -8.03 -6.49 7.02
C ARG A 237 -8.71 -5.45 6.14
N PRO A 238 -8.00 -4.66 5.32
CA PRO A 238 -8.62 -4.25 4.08
C PRO A 238 -9.01 -5.59 3.41
N PRO A 239 -10.31 -5.88 3.20
CA PRO A 239 -10.75 -7.15 2.63
C PRO A 239 -10.18 -7.42 1.22
N GLU A 240 -9.46 -6.46 0.66
CA GLU A 240 -8.94 -6.47 -0.71
C GLU A 240 -7.42 -6.70 -0.80
N VAL A 241 -6.67 -6.67 0.31
CA VAL A 241 -5.21 -6.98 0.30
C VAL A 241 -5.01 -8.49 0.41
N GLU A 242 -5.62 -9.25 -0.50
CA GLU A 242 -5.57 -10.71 -0.42
C GLU A 242 -4.49 -11.34 -1.31
N LYS A 243 -3.85 -10.61 -2.23
CA LYS A 243 -2.86 -11.21 -3.14
C LYS A 243 -1.70 -10.25 -3.42
N LEU A 244 -0.48 -10.74 -3.15
CA LEU A 244 0.80 -10.12 -3.50
C LEU A 244 1.52 -11.12 -4.40
N GLY A 245 1.29 -11.01 -5.70
CA GLY A 245 1.82 -11.86 -6.75
C GLY A 245 2.96 -11.22 -7.54
N ASN A 246 3.05 -9.87 -7.57
CA ASN A 246 4.05 -9.12 -8.34
C ASN A 246 4.53 -7.85 -7.61
N VAL A 247 5.51 -7.18 -8.21
CA VAL A 247 6.14 -5.96 -7.65
C VAL A 247 5.18 -4.77 -7.62
N ASP A 248 4.29 -4.62 -8.61
CA ASP A 248 3.34 -3.50 -8.66
C ASP A 248 2.33 -3.55 -7.52
N GLU A 249 1.81 -4.74 -7.22
CA GLU A 249 0.94 -4.96 -6.05
C GLU A 249 1.67 -4.64 -4.74
N LEU A 250 2.98 -4.98 -4.65
CA LEU A 250 3.81 -4.62 -3.51
C LEU A 250 3.97 -3.10 -3.37
N VAL A 251 4.17 -2.38 -4.48
CA VAL A 251 4.22 -0.92 -4.49
C VAL A 251 2.89 -0.33 -3.99
N GLN A 252 1.76 -0.80 -4.53
CA GLN A 252 0.43 -0.30 -4.15
C GLN A 252 0.14 -0.51 -2.65
N ILE A 253 0.38 -1.72 -2.14
CA ILE A 253 0.17 -2.02 -0.72
C ILE A 253 1.12 -1.23 0.17
N THR A 254 2.38 -1.04 -0.25
CA THR A 254 3.33 -0.24 0.50
C THR A 254 2.89 1.24 0.57
N ASN A 255 2.34 1.79 -0.51
CA ASN A 255 1.77 3.15 -0.49
C ASN A 255 0.60 3.25 0.50
N LEU A 256 -0.28 2.25 0.58
CA LEU A 256 -1.35 2.21 1.58
C LEU A 256 -0.80 2.16 3.01
N ILE A 257 0.23 1.35 3.26
CA ILE A 257 0.86 1.25 4.59
C ILE A 257 1.55 2.57 4.96
N GLU A 258 2.20 3.25 4.01
CA GLU A 258 2.76 4.58 4.24
C GLU A 258 1.70 5.63 4.58
N ASP A 259 0.59 5.63 3.84
CA ASP A 259 -0.51 6.56 4.10
C ASP A 259 -1.11 6.32 5.48
N LEU A 260 -1.39 5.07 5.83
CA LEU A 260 -1.81 4.67 7.17
C LEU A 260 -0.77 5.09 8.23
N THR A 261 0.52 4.92 7.93
CA THR A 261 1.58 5.31 8.85
C THR A 261 1.55 6.81 9.16
N LYS A 262 1.42 7.65 8.11
CA LYS A 262 1.40 9.11 8.21
C LYS A 262 0.14 9.63 8.89
N THR A 263 -1.02 9.13 8.46
CA THR A 263 -2.33 9.67 8.88
C THR A 263 -2.79 9.14 10.23
N THR A 264 -2.28 7.98 10.64
CA THR A 264 -2.83 7.23 11.76
C THR A 264 -1.75 6.81 12.77
N VAL A 265 -0.74 6.04 12.34
CA VAL A 265 0.18 5.38 13.28
C VAL A 265 1.07 6.38 14.01
N LEU A 266 1.69 7.31 13.27
CA LEU A 266 2.53 8.36 13.88
C LEU A 266 1.71 9.31 14.77
N PRO A 267 0.56 9.87 14.33
CA PRO A 267 -0.30 10.66 15.22
C PRO A 267 -0.74 9.94 16.49
N PHE A 268 -0.99 8.62 16.40
CA PHE A 268 -1.28 7.80 17.58
C PHE A 268 -0.09 7.77 18.54
N PHE A 269 1.12 7.50 18.04
CA PHE A 269 2.33 7.51 18.86
C PHE A 269 2.58 8.89 19.51
N GLU A 270 2.32 9.98 18.81
CA GLU A 270 2.40 11.34 19.38
C GLU A 270 1.34 11.57 20.46
N THR A 271 0.11 11.10 20.26
CA THR A 271 -0.96 11.20 21.27
C THR A 271 -0.59 10.47 22.56
N THR A 272 0.12 9.35 22.45
CA THR A 272 0.55 8.55 23.61
C THR A 272 1.70 9.17 24.42
N LEU A 273 2.29 10.27 23.96
CA LEU A 273 3.20 11.09 24.79
C LEU A 273 2.46 11.84 25.90
N ASP A 274 1.14 12.03 25.73
CA ASP A 274 0.25 12.65 26.69
C ASP A 274 -0.61 11.56 27.33
N LEU A 275 -0.23 11.13 28.53
CA LEU A 275 -0.91 10.04 29.23
C LEU A 275 -2.40 10.34 29.50
N GLU A 276 -2.77 11.61 29.68
CA GLU A 276 -4.15 12.01 29.94
C GLU A 276 -5.02 11.84 28.68
N LYS A 277 -4.49 12.26 27.52
CA LYS A 277 -5.13 12.00 26.23
C LYS A 277 -5.18 10.51 25.92
N LEU A 278 -4.13 9.76 26.25
CA LEU A 278 -4.11 8.31 26.08
C LEU A 278 -5.21 7.63 26.89
N SER A 279 -5.36 7.99 28.18
CA SER A 279 -6.44 7.50 29.03
C SER A 279 -7.83 7.83 28.44
N SER A 280 -7.99 9.03 27.88
CA SER A 280 -9.26 9.44 27.26
C SER A 280 -9.56 8.66 25.95
N ALA A 281 -8.53 8.38 25.14
CA ALA A 281 -8.66 7.59 23.93
C ALA A 281 -9.01 6.11 24.22
N ILE A 282 -8.49 5.58 25.32
CA ILE A 282 -8.74 4.24 25.84
C ILE A 282 -10.18 4.09 26.35
N ASN A 283 -10.77 5.18 26.86
CA ASN A 283 -12.13 5.23 27.40
C ASN A 283 -13.21 5.52 26.33
N ASN A 284 -12.99 5.13 25.06
CA ASN A 284 -13.96 5.34 23.99
C ASN A 284 -14.81 4.07 23.73
N PRO A 285 -16.09 4.05 24.11
CA PRO A 285 -16.96 2.88 23.96
C PRO A 285 -17.26 2.51 22.50
N GLU A 286 -17.15 3.44 21.55
CA GLU A 286 -17.38 3.17 20.12
C GLU A 286 -16.27 2.33 19.49
N LYS A 287 -15.14 2.17 20.20
CA LYS A 287 -13.94 1.47 19.71
C LYS A 287 -13.80 0.07 20.29
N CYS A 288 -14.90 -0.51 20.76
CA CYS A 288 -14.86 -1.76 21.47
C CYS A 288 -14.81 -2.99 20.54
N GLY A 289 -13.60 -3.33 20.07
CA GLY A 289 -13.30 -4.49 19.22
C GLY A 289 -13.08 -5.82 19.96
N TYR A 290 -12.48 -6.80 19.28
CA TYR A 290 -12.13 -8.11 19.85
C TYR A 290 -11.06 -7.93 20.93
N PHE A 291 -11.38 -8.15 22.20
CA PHE A 291 -10.43 -7.94 23.31
C PHE A 291 -10.11 -9.21 24.08
N MET A 292 -8.84 -9.32 24.47
CA MET A 292 -8.40 -10.23 25.51
C MET A 292 -8.52 -9.56 26.89
N SER A 293 -8.80 -10.34 27.92
CA SER A 293 -8.92 -9.85 29.31
C SER A 293 -7.67 -9.10 29.80
N THR A 294 -6.49 -9.48 29.31
CA THR A 294 -5.20 -8.82 29.61
C THR A 294 -5.16 -7.36 29.16
N PHE A 295 -5.76 -7.03 28.03
CA PHE A 295 -5.83 -5.65 27.53
C PHE A 295 -6.63 -4.75 28.49
N PHE A 296 -7.78 -5.24 28.98
CA PHE A 296 -8.59 -4.48 29.93
C PHE A 296 -7.83 -4.19 31.22
N MET A 297 -7.06 -5.17 31.73
CA MET A 297 -6.23 -4.95 32.92
C MET A 297 -5.17 -3.87 32.68
N GLN A 298 -4.50 -3.87 31.53
CA GLN A 298 -3.51 -2.84 31.19
C GLN A 298 -4.14 -1.45 31.05
N ALA A 299 -5.29 -1.36 30.39
CA ALA A 299 -6.04 -0.11 30.26
C ALA A 299 -6.49 0.45 31.62
N LEU A 300 -7.03 -0.43 32.48
CA LEU A 300 -7.42 -0.06 33.85
C LEU A 300 -6.21 0.34 34.69
N SER A 301 -5.08 -0.35 34.58
CA SER A 301 -3.83 0.04 35.24
C SER A 301 -3.36 1.42 34.77
N LEU A 302 -3.42 1.70 33.48
CA LEU A 302 -3.05 3.01 32.95
C LEU A 302 -4.01 4.10 33.44
N ALA A 303 -5.32 3.86 33.38
CA ALA A 303 -6.32 4.78 33.93
C ALA A 303 -6.10 5.02 35.43
N PHE A 304 -5.75 3.99 36.20
CA PHE A 304 -5.42 4.11 37.62
C PHE A 304 -4.18 4.96 37.87
N LEU A 305 -3.13 4.82 37.04
CA LEU A 305 -1.91 5.58 37.17
C LEU A 305 -2.08 7.07 36.79
N VAL A 306 -2.99 7.37 35.87
CA VAL A 306 -3.14 8.72 35.28
C VAL A 306 -4.33 9.48 35.85
N GLN A 307 -5.49 8.83 35.95
CA GLN A 307 -6.74 9.40 36.47
C GLN A 307 -7.41 8.45 37.48
N PRO A 308 -6.79 8.20 38.65
CA PRO A 308 -7.29 7.20 39.60
C PRO A 308 -8.76 7.39 40.01
N SER A 309 -9.24 8.63 40.08
CA SER A 309 -10.65 8.96 40.40
C SER A 309 -11.66 8.45 39.37
N LYS A 310 -11.23 8.16 38.13
CA LYS A 310 -12.10 7.65 37.05
C LYS A 310 -12.01 6.13 36.85
N ILE A 311 -11.35 5.41 37.75
CA ILE A 311 -11.16 3.95 37.56
C ILE A 311 -12.48 3.18 37.48
N ARG A 312 -13.50 3.60 38.25
CA ARG A 312 -14.83 2.97 38.24
C ARG A 312 -15.57 3.23 36.93
N GLU A 313 -15.58 4.49 36.48
CA GLU A 313 -16.14 4.90 35.19
C GLU A 313 -15.48 4.13 34.03
N THR A 314 -14.16 4.02 34.06
CA THR A 314 -13.38 3.27 33.06
C THR A 314 -13.77 1.78 33.08
N ALA A 315 -13.92 1.18 34.26
CA ALA A 315 -14.37 -0.20 34.39
C ALA A 315 -15.80 -0.41 33.83
N ASP A 316 -16.71 0.54 34.04
CA ASP A 316 -18.07 0.47 33.53
C ASP A 316 -18.13 0.52 32.00
N ILE A 317 -17.29 1.36 31.37
CA ILE A 317 -17.12 1.38 29.91
C ILE A 317 -16.75 -0.02 29.41
N TYR A 318 -15.77 -0.67 30.05
CA TYR A 318 -15.33 -2.00 29.65
C TYR A 318 -16.35 -3.10 29.91
N ARG A 319 -17.08 -3.05 31.02
CA ARG A 319 -18.21 -3.97 31.26
C ARG A 319 -19.25 -3.86 30.15
N ASN A 320 -19.62 -2.64 29.76
CA ASN A 320 -20.59 -2.41 28.68
C ASN A 320 -20.06 -2.93 27.33
N CYS A 321 -18.77 -2.76 27.08
CA CYS A 321 -18.13 -3.33 25.88
C CYS A 321 -18.18 -4.85 25.86
N ILE A 322 -17.82 -5.53 26.95
CA ILE A 322 -17.90 -7.00 27.06
C ILE A 322 -19.34 -7.49 26.84
N LYS A 323 -20.34 -6.79 27.39
CA LYS A 323 -21.77 -7.10 27.16
C LYS A 323 -22.12 -6.99 25.68
N SER A 324 -21.72 -5.91 25.02
CA SER A 324 -22.02 -5.68 23.59
C SER A 324 -21.44 -6.75 22.67
N LEU A 325 -20.33 -7.40 23.07
CA LEU A 325 -19.67 -8.47 22.32
C LEU A 325 -20.20 -9.88 22.63
N ASN A 326 -21.21 -10.01 23.50
CA ASN A 326 -21.77 -11.29 23.97
C ASN A 326 -20.71 -12.25 24.56
N TYR A 327 -19.68 -11.70 25.22
CA TYR A 327 -18.70 -12.51 25.93
C TYR A 327 -19.22 -13.00 27.27
N SER A 328 -18.73 -14.15 27.74
CA SER A 328 -19.11 -14.74 29.03
C SER A 328 -18.76 -13.80 30.18
N GLU A 329 -19.76 -13.43 30.99
CA GLU A 329 -19.55 -12.59 32.18
C GLU A 329 -18.57 -13.24 33.17
N GLU A 330 -18.67 -14.56 33.36
CA GLU A 330 -17.79 -15.28 34.28
C GLU A 330 -16.33 -15.29 33.80
N ALA A 331 -16.12 -15.48 32.51
CA ALA A 331 -14.77 -15.55 31.94
C ALA A 331 -14.10 -14.17 31.83
N TYR A 332 -14.86 -13.09 31.65
CA TYR A 332 -14.32 -11.76 31.33
C TYR A 332 -14.64 -10.67 32.36
N MET A 333 -15.86 -10.58 32.90
CA MET A 333 -16.21 -9.53 33.87
C MET A 333 -15.65 -9.82 35.25
N LYS A 334 -15.79 -11.05 35.74
CA LYS A 334 -15.32 -11.41 37.09
C LYS A 334 -13.82 -11.14 37.30
N PRO A 335 -12.91 -11.47 36.34
CA PRO A 335 -11.51 -11.06 36.45
C PRO A 335 -11.31 -9.55 36.51
N ILE A 336 -12.08 -8.78 35.72
CA ILE A 336 -12.02 -7.31 35.73
C ILE A 336 -12.49 -6.74 37.07
N ASP A 337 -13.62 -7.21 37.59
CA ASP A 337 -14.16 -6.75 38.88
C ASP A 337 -13.19 -7.05 40.03
N ASN A 338 -12.61 -8.26 40.02
CA ASN A 338 -11.56 -8.63 40.97
C ASN A 338 -10.33 -7.71 40.83
N PHE A 339 -9.93 -7.39 39.60
CA PHE A 339 -8.79 -6.52 39.33
C PHE A 339 -9.04 -5.08 39.81
N VAL A 340 -10.20 -4.50 39.49
CA VAL A 340 -10.62 -3.16 39.93
C VAL A 340 -10.71 -3.07 41.45
N THR A 341 -11.29 -4.08 42.09
CA THR A 341 -11.37 -4.15 43.56
C THR A 341 -9.99 -4.08 44.20
N LYS A 342 -9.03 -4.84 43.65
CA LYS A 342 -7.65 -4.82 44.12
C LYS A 342 -6.92 -3.50 43.82
N LEU A 343 -7.16 -2.89 42.66
CA LEU A 343 -6.61 -1.56 42.34
C LEU A 343 -7.08 -0.49 43.32
N ILE A 344 -8.38 -0.44 43.62
CA ILE A 344 -8.95 0.50 44.60
C ILE A 344 -8.34 0.26 45.98
N ALA A 345 -8.14 -1.00 46.38
CA ALA A 345 -7.49 -1.33 47.66
C ALA A 345 -6.04 -0.81 47.76
N LEU A 346 -5.35 -0.56 46.65
CA LEU A 346 -4.01 0.04 46.65
C LEU A 346 -4.01 1.55 46.90
N ASN A 347 -5.15 2.23 46.73
CA ASN A 347 -5.32 3.65 47.05
C ASN A 347 -6.68 3.88 47.75
N PRO A 348 -6.74 3.73 49.08
CA PRO A 348 -7.98 3.80 49.86
C PRO A 348 -8.72 5.14 49.84
N THR A 349 -8.13 6.17 49.23
CA THR A 349 -8.75 7.50 49.09
C THR A 349 -9.66 7.62 47.86
N LEU A 350 -9.77 6.55 47.06
CA LEU A 350 -10.65 6.37 45.89
C LEU A 350 -11.85 5.47 46.20
#